data_AF-A0A382DM11-F1
#
_entry.id   AF-A0A382DM11-F1
#
_cell.length_a   1.000
_cell.length_b   1.000
_cell.length_c   1.000
_cell.angle_alpha   90.00
_cell.angle_beta   90.00
_cell.angle_gamma   90.00
#
_symmetry.space_group_name_H-M   'P 1'
#
loop_
_entity.id
_entity.type
_entity.pdbx_description
1 polymer ?
#
loop_
_entity_poly.entity_id
_entity_poly.type
_entity_poly.pdbx_seq_one_letter_code
_entity_poly.pdbx_strand_id
1 'polypeptide(L)'
;MQSVVIDEAYEFVPPYRGTWWARGLQCIMPRFLRKSYGIESIECEGLEHMQESIKAGHGILLAPNHCRPADPSVINEVCRRVGLAPHTMASWHLFKQGWLQRFVLRRMGAFSVYREGMDRQALQAGVDILAEAKRPLVIFPEGVITRTNDRLLALMEGVSFIARSAAKKRAALKPPGQVVVHPVGIRYHFHGNIDEAIHQTLDDIEKALSWRPRRDPDRTQRIYRVGEALLWLKEIEYIGEPQTGPIPQRVENLINQILTPIEKEWLDGKNSGTIVNRVKKLRIEILRDMITEELPEEERQRRWNQLADMYIAQQLGHYPPTYVKSEPSNERQLETVEKFEEDLTDVSRIHRPMSATVQIGPAIPVATKRDRKASEDPVMAAIEQQLHQLLDLPYRSHEDHE
;
A
#
# COMPACT_ATOMS: atom_id res chain seq x y z
N MET A 1 3.63 -5.28 17.95
CA MET A 1 4.18 -4.72 16.71
C MET A 1 4.33 -5.87 15.73
N GLN A 2 3.60 -5.87 14.62
CA GLN A 2 3.85 -6.81 13.54
C GLN A 2 5.35 -6.77 13.19
N SER A 3 6.00 -7.93 13.14
CA SER A 3 7.37 -8.06 12.63
C SER A 3 7.33 -7.88 11.10
N VAL A 4 7.10 -6.63 10.65
CA VAL A 4 7.02 -6.27 9.23
C VAL A 4 8.40 -6.36 8.59
N VAL A 5 9.45 -6.15 9.38
CA VAL A 5 10.83 -6.36 8.97
C VAL A 5 11.24 -7.78 9.34
N ILE A 6 11.97 -8.44 8.44
CA ILE A 6 12.56 -9.76 8.63
C ILE A 6 14.07 -9.59 8.48
N ASP A 7 14.84 -9.99 9.50
CA ASP A 7 16.31 -9.96 9.52
C ASP A 7 16.94 -11.25 8.96
N GLU A 8 16.14 -12.09 8.30
CA GLU A 8 16.63 -13.25 7.56
C GLU A 8 17.03 -12.88 6.13
N ALA A 9 17.99 -13.63 5.59
CA ALA A 9 18.37 -13.52 4.19
C ALA A 9 17.19 -13.81 3.27
N TYR A 10 16.87 -12.83 2.43
CA TYR A 10 15.74 -12.92 1.52
C TYR A 10 15.83 -14.11 0.56
N GLU A 11 14.84 -15.00 0.61
CA GLU A 11 14.67 -16.10 -0.35
C GLU A 11 13.49 -15.80 -1.28
N PHE A 12 13.80 -15.57 -2.57
CA PHE A 12 12.79 -15.30 -3.58
C PHE A 12 11.81 -16.48 -3.75
N VAL A 13 10.52 -16.20 -3.61
CA VAL A 13 9.43 -17.14 -3.80
C VAL A 13 8.80 -16.89 -5.18
N PRO A 14 9.07 -17.74 -6.19
CA PRO A 14 8.63 -17.49 -7.56
C PRO A 14 7.11 -17.69 -7.74
N PRO A 15 6.52 -17.02 -8.74
CA PRO A 15 5.10 -17.14 -9.05
C PRO A 15 4.77 -18.55 -9.54
N TYR A 16 3.63 -19.10 -9.11
CA TYR A 16 3.10 -20.32 -9.71
C TYR A 16 2.45 -20.01 -11.07
N ARG A 17 3.02 -20.54 -12.15
CA ARG A 17 2.61 -20.24 -13.53
C ARG A 17 1.28 -20.91 -13.93
N GLY A 18 0.90 -22.01 -13.28
CA GLY A 18 -0.34 -22.72 -13.60
C GLY A 18 -1.60 -21.93 -13.25
N THR A 19 -2.66 -22.11 -14.04
CA THR A 19 -3.93 -21.37 -13.90
C THR A 19 -5.04 -22.18 -13.21
N TRP A 20 -4.93 -23.52 -13.16
CA TRP A 20 -5.95 -24.39 -12.57
C TRP A 20 -6.29 -24.02 -11.12
N TRP A 21 -5.27 -23.89 -10.27
CA TRP A 21 -5.46 -23.48 -8.89
C TRP A 21 -5.98 -22.05 -8.77
N ALA A 22 -5.42 -21.12 -9.55
CA ALA A 22 -5.83 -19.73 -9.51
C ALA A 22 -7.32 -19.57 -9.86
N ARG A 23 -7.79 -20.27 -10.90
CA ARG A 23 -9.20 -20.31 -11.30
C ARG A 23 -10.10 -20.97 -10.26
N GLY A 24 -9.67 -22.08 -9.66
CA GLY A 24 -10.41 -22.74 -8.59
C GLY A 24 -10.58 -21.85 -7.34
N LEU A 25 -9.49 -21.19 -6.92
CA LEU A 25 -9.51 -20.26 -5.79
C LEU A 25 -10.29 -18.98 -6.09
N GLN A 26 -10.32 -18.54 -7.35
CA GLN A 26 -11.15 -17.42 -7.80
C GLN A 26 -12.65 -17.66 -7.59
N CYS A 27 -13.14 -18.92 -7.73
CA CYS A 27 -14.55 -19.24 -7.51
C CYS A 27 -15.02 -19.03 -6.06
N ILE A 28 -14.10 -19.10 -5.09
CA ILE A 28 -14.40 -18.84 -3.68
C ILE A 28 -14.10 -17.39 -3.27
N MET A 29 -13.49 -16.59 -4.15
CA MET A 29 -13.07 -15.22 -3.85
C MET A 29 -14.22 -14.32 -3.37
N PRO A 30 -15.41 -14.30 -3.98
CA PRO A 30 -16.52 -13.48 -3.47
C PRO A 30 -16.95 -13.86 -2.05
N ARG A 31 -16.95 -15.17 -1.72
CA ARG A 31 -17.27 -15.64 -0.36
C ARG A 31 -16.18 -15.27 0.63
N PHE A 32 -14.93 -15.36 0.23
CA PHE A 32 -13.78 -14.94 1.03
C PHE A 32 -13.82 -13.44 1.33
N LEU A 33 -14.03 -12.60 0.31
CA LEU A 33 -14.18 -11.15 0.45
C LEU A 33 -15.30 -10.79 1.43
N ARG A 34 -16.47 -11.43 1.31
CA ARG A 34 -17.59 -11.24 2.25
C ARG A 34 -17.25 -11.64 3.68
N LYS A 35 -16.64 -12.82 3.86
CA LYS A 35 -16.38 -13.37 5.21
C LYS A 35 -15.22 -12.68 5.92
N SER A 36 -14.13 -12.42 5.20
CA SER A 36 -12.87 -11.92 5.76
C SER A 36 -12.76 -10.40 5.76
N TYR A 37 -13.52 -9.71 4.90
CA TYR A 37 -13.44 -8.25 4.77
C TYR A 37 -14.81 -7.57 4.77
N GLY A 38 -15.92 -8.30 4.90
CA GLY A 38 -17.26 -7.69 4.91
C GLY A 38 -17.70 -7.11 3.57
N ILE A 39 -16.95 -7.35 2.49
CA ILE A 39 -17.22 -6.81 1.14
C ILE A 39 -18.28 -7.69 0.47
N GLU A 40 -19.49 -7.17 0.33
CA GLU A 40 -20.65 -7.92 -0.17
C GLU A 40 -20.85 -7.78 -1.68
N SER A 41 -20.47 -6.63 -2.23
CA SER A 41 -20.54 -6.33 -3.67
C SER A 41 -19.28 -5.58 -4.14
N ILE A 42 -18.97 -5.76 -5.42
CA ILE A 42 -17.93 -5.01 -6.12
C ILE A 42 -18.55 -4.51 -7.43
N GLU A 43 -18.53 -3.20 -7.63
CA GLU A 43 -18.94 -2.55 -8.87
C GLU A 43 -17.69 -2.28 -9.72
N CYS A 44 -17.78 -2.53 -11.02
CA CYS A 44 -16.64 -2.39 -11.92
C CYS A 44 -17.02 -1.53 -13.13
N GLU A 45 -16.21 -0.53 -13.40
CA GLU A 45 -16.31 0.36 -14.56
C GLU A 45 -14.99 0.30 -15.36
N GLY A 46 -15.04 0.48 -16.68
CA GLY A 46 -13.85 0.46 -17.53
C GLY A 46 -13.30 -0.94 -17.84
N LEU A 47 -14.07 -2.01 -17.62
CA LEU A 47 -13.64 -3.39 -17.93
C LEU A 47 -13.30 -3.56 -19.42
N GLU A 48 -13.97 -2.82 -20.29
CA GLU A 48 -13.76 -2.77 -21.73
C GLU A 48 -12.32 -2.38 -22.10
N HIS A 49 -11.70 -1.44 -21.38
CA HIS A 49 -10.31 -1.05 -21.63
C HIS A 49 -9.35 -2.23 -21.43
N MET A 50 -9.60 -3.05 -20.42
CA MET A 50 -8.81 -4.25 -20.18
C MET A 50 -9.10 -5.31 -21.24
N GLN A 51 -10.36 -5.49 -21.65
CA GLN A 51 -10.76 -6.42 -22.72
C GLN A 51 -10.13 -6.08 -24.07
N GLU A 52 -10.03 -4.80 -24.43
CA GLU A 52 -9.35 -4.32 -25.63
C GLU A 52 -7.86 -4.70 -25.62
N SER A 53 -7.17 -4.45 -24.51
CA SER A 53 -5.77 -4.83 -24.33
C SER A 53 -5.55 -6.34 -24.38
N ILE A 54 -6.49 -7.13 -23.84
CA ILE A 54 -6.47 -8.60 -23.94
C ILE A 54 -6.61 -9.05 -25.38
N LYS A 55 -7.59 -8.50 -26.12
CA LYS A 55 -7.83 -8.82 -27.53
C LYS A 55 -6.64 -8.46 -28.42
N ALA A 56 -5.95 -7.36 -28.11
CA ALA A 56 -4.73 -6.95 -28.79
C ALA A 56 -3.49 -7.79 -28.41
N GLY A 57 -3.61 -8.69 -27.43
CA GLY A 57 -2.50 -9.53 -26.97
C GLY A 57 -1.40 -8.72 -26.28
N HIS A 58 -1.73 -7.60 -25.65
CA HIS A 58 -0.76 -6.77 -24.94
C HIS A 58 -0.32 -7.41 -23.62
N GLY A 59 0.91 -7.12 -23.19
CA GLY A 59 1.31 -7.36 -21.80
C GLY A 59 0.62 -6.32 -20.91
N ILE A 60 -0.16 -6.76 -19.93
CA ILE A 60 -1.00 -5.87 -19.11
C ILE A 60 -0.41 -5.73 -17.71
N LEU A 61 -0.08 -4.51 -17.31
CA LEU A 61 0.19 -4.16 -15.92
C LEU A 61 -1.03 -3.40 -15.35
N LEU A 62 -1.51 -3.82 -14.19
CA LEU A 62 -2.52 -3.10 -13.41
C LEU A 62 -1.80 -2.33 -12.29
N ALA A 63 -2.07 -1.03 -12.20
CA ALA A 63 -1.50 -0.12 -11.21
C ALA A 63 -2.59 0.46 -10.30
N PRO A 64 -3.15 -0.34 -9.36
CA PRO A 64 -4.16 0.11 -8.42
C PRO A 64 -3.63 1.00 -7.28
N ASN A 65 -4.44 1.92 -6.77
CA ASN A 65 -4.21 2.47 -5.42
C ASN A 65 -4.33 1.37 -4.34
N HIS A 66 -3.77 1.61 -3.16
CA HIS A 66 -3.64 0.63 -2.09
C HIS A 66 -4.19 1.13 -0.76
N CYS A 67 -5.53 1.20 -0.64
CA CYS A 67 -6.17 1.68 0.58
C CYS A 67 -6.44 0.58 1.63
N ARG A 68 -6.67 -0.69 1.24
CA ARG A 68 -7.02 -1.76 2.20
C ARG A 68 -6.25 -3.07 1.98
N PRO A 69 -6.11 -3.92 3.02
CA PRO A 69 -5.53 -5.27 2.86
C PRO A 69 -6.30 -6.16 1.86
N ALA A 70 -7.56 -5.84 1.58
CA ALA A 70 -8.41 -6.57 0.65
C ALA A 70 -8.11 -6.28 -0.84
N ASP A 71 -7.36 -5.23 -1.17
CA ASP A 71 -7.19 -4.77 -2.56
C ASP A 71 -6.66 -5.85 -3.51
N PRO A 72 -5.67 -6.69 -3.14
CA PRO A 72 -5.23 -7.79 -4.02
C PRO A 72 -6.36 -8.77 -4.35
N SER A 73 -7.26 -9.04 -3.41
CA SER A 73 -8.42 -9.90 -3.59
C SER A 73 -9.52 -9.24 -4.43
N VAL A 74 -9.72 -7.93 -4.27
CA VAL A 74 -10.65 -7.13 -5.11
C VAL A 74 -10.16 -7.14 -6.57
N ILE A 75 -8.88 -6.87 -6.81
CA ILE A 75 -8.30 -6.92 -8.17
C ILE A 75 -8.33 -8.34 -8.74
N ASN A 76 -8.17 -9.37 -7.91
CA ASN A 76 -8.32 -10.75 -8.35
C ASN A 76 -9.74 -11.06 -8.84
N GLU A 77 -10.76 -10.54 -8.16
CA GLU A 77 -12.16 -10.62 -8.57
C GLU A 77 -12.44 -9.83 -9.86
N VAL A 78 -11.87 -8.63 -10.00
CA VAL A 78 -11.96 -7.82 -11.23
C VAL A 78 -11.37 -8.59 -12.42
N CYS A 79 -10.18 -9.16 -12.26
CA CYS A 79 -9.56 -10.01 -13.29
C CYS A 79 -10.42 -11.24 -13.63
N ARG A 80 -11.07 -11.85 -12.62
CA ARG A 80 -11.96 -13.00 -12.81
C ARG A 80 -13.13 -12.65 -13.73
N ARG A 81 -13.69 -11.44 -13.64
CA ARG A 81 -14.81 -10.97 -14.47
C ARG A 81 -14.48 -10.89 -15.96
N VAL A 82 -13.21 -10.70 -16.31
CA VAL A 82 -12.74 -10.75 -17.71
C VAL A 82 -12.09 -12.09 -18.08
N GLY A 83 -12.22 -13.13 -17.25
CA GLY A 83 -11.70 -14.47 -17.52
C GLY A 83 -10.20 -14.65 -17.26
N LEU A 84 -9.56 -13.74 -16.53
CA LEU A 84 -8.12 -13.78 -16.23
C LEU A 84 -7.83 -14.06 -14.75
N ALA A 85 -6.62 -14.53 -14.49
CA ALA A 85 -6.06 -14.64 -13.15
C ALA A 85 -4.77 -13.81 -13.08
N PRO A 86 -4.65 -12.82 -12.19
CA PRO A 86 -3.47 -11.97 -12.15
C PRO A 86 -2.28 -12.69 -11.52
N HIS A 87 -1.09 -12.18 -11.79
CA HIS A 87 0.05 -12.30 -10.90
C HIS A 87 0.15 -11.04 -10.06
N THR A 88 0.50 -11.17 -8.78
CA THR A 88 0.58 -10.03 -7.87
C THR A 88 1.92 -10.05 -7.15
N MET A 89 2.58 -8.91 -7.11
CA MET A 89 3.79 -8.76 -6.33
C MET A 89 3.42 -8.50 -4.86
N ALA A 90 3.93 -9.30 -3.94
CA ALA A 90 3.57 -9.24 -2.52
C ALA A 90 4.84 -9.29 -1.66
N SER A 91 4.87 -8.58 -0.53
CA SER A 91 6.09 -8.60 0.30
C SER A 91 6.36 -9.96 0.90
N TRP A 92 7.65 -10.27 1.00
CA TRP A 92 8.17 -11.54 1.50
C TRP A 92 7.59 -11.98 2.85
N HIS A 93 7.33 -11.04 3.76
CA HIS A 93 6.75 -11.33 5.08
C HIS A 93 5.45 -12.16 5.02
N LEU A 94 4.59 -11.95 4.01
CA LEU A 94 3.35 -12.72 3.83
C LEU A 94 3.61 -14.20 3.50
N PHE A 95 4.77 -14.54 2.94
CA PHE A 95 5.16 -15.91 2.63
C PHE A 95 5.82 -16.63 3.82
N LYS A 96 6.12 -15.92 4.90
CA LYS A 96 6.78 -16.43 6.11
C LYS A 96 5.82 -16.71 7.27
N GLN A 97 4.60 -16.20 7.22
CA GLN A 97 3.57 -16.40 8.25
C GLN A 97 3.08 -17.85 8.38
N GLY A 98 3.28 -18.71 7.37
CA GLY A 98 2.97 -20.13 7.46
C GLY A 98 2.98 -20.86 6.12
N TRP A 99 3.16 -22.18 6.14
CA TRP A 99 3.27 -23.00 4.92
C TRP A 99 1.99 -22.99 4.08
N LEU A 100 0.81 -23.02 4.71
CA LEU A 100 -0.47 -23.01 4.02
C LEU A 100 -0.73 -21.67 3.33
N GLN A 101 -0.43 -20.56 4.02
CA GLN A 101 -0.53 -19.21 3.45
C GLN A 101 0.45 -19.04 2.28
N ARG A 102 1.71 -19.44 2.45
CA ARG A 102 2.71 -19.47 1.35
C ARG A 102 2.19 -20.29 0.16
N PHE A 103 1.60 -21.46 0.41
CA PHE A 103 1.01 -22.29 -0.63
C PHE A 103 -0.13 -21.58 -1.35
N VAL A 104 -1.14 -21.08 -0.63
CA VAL A 104 -2.31 -20.42 -1.21
C VAL A 104 -1.93 -19.16 -2.00
N LEU A 105 -1.09 -18.29 -1.42
CA LEU A 105 -0.62 -17.07 -2.08
C LEU A 105 0.04 -17.37 -3.42
N ARG A 106 0.97 -18.35 -3.45
CA ARG A 106 1.62 -18.77 -4.69
C ARG A 106 0.61 -19.28 -5.70
N ARG A 107 -0.33 -20.13 -5.28
CA ARG A 107 -1.37 -20.71 -6.16
C ARG A 107 -2.36 -19.69 -6.69
N MET A 108 -2.59 -18.59 -5.97
CA MET A 108 -3.35 -17.43 -6.45
C MET A 108 -2.57 -16.58 -7.45
N GLY A 109 -1.26 -16.79 -7.60
CA GLY A 109 -0.41 -16.07 -8.54
C GLY A 109 0.53 -15.07 -7.88
N ALA A 110 0.55 -14.96 -6.56
CA ALA A 110 1.46 -14.06 -5.86
C ALA A 110 2.91 -14.56 -5.88
N PHE A 111 3.86 -13.64 -5.92
CA PHE A 111 5.29 -13.90 -5.76
C PHE A 111 5.92 -12.87 -4.83
N SER A 112 7.01 -13.25 -4.17
CA SER A 112 7.62 -12.37 -3.17
C SER A 112 8.38 -11.22 -3.80
N VAL A 113 8.40 -10.09 -3.09
CA VAL A 113 9.37 -9.00 -3.29
C VAL A 113 9.97 -8.61 -1.95
N TYR A 114 11.26 -8.33 -1.96
CA TYR A 114 11.93 -7.67 -0.85
C TYR A 114 11.78 -6.15 -1.00
N ARG A 115 11.03 -5.49 -0.10
CA ARG A 115 10.73 -4.05 -0.22
C ARG A 115 11.91 -3.19 0.22
N GLU A 116 12.78 -3.78 1.03
CA GLU A 116 13.87 -3.14 1.77
C GLU A 116 15.20 -3.16 1.01
N GLY A 117 15.22 -3.65 -0.24
CA GLY A 117 16.44 -3.71 -1.05
C GLY A 117 16.20 -3.87 -2.54
N MET A 118 17.29 -4.00 -3.30
CA MET A 118 17.23 -4.29 -4.74
C MET A 118 16.95 -5.77 -5.02
N ASP A 119 15.68 -6.11 -5.14
CA ASP A 119 15.26 -7.46 -5.51
C ASP A 119 15.29 -7.69 -7.04
N ARG A 120 16.48 -7.97 -7.57
CA ARG A 120 16.65 -8.24 -9.00
C ARG A 120 15.81 -9.42 -9.49
N GLN A 121 15.57 -10.43 -8.64
CA GLN A 121 14.80 -11.63 -9.03
C GLN A 121 13.31 -11.31 -9.17
N ALA A 122 12.71 -10.59 -8.21
CA ALA A 122 11.31 -10.18 -8.32
C ALA A 122 11.08 -9.18 -9.46
N LEU A 123 12.00 -8.24 -9.67
CA LEU A 123 11.96 -7.33 -10.83
C LEU A 123 11.99 -8.12 -12.13
N GLN A 124 12.91 -9.08 -12.27
CA GLN A 124 13.02 -9.92 -13.46
C GLN A 124 11.76 -10.78 -13.67
N ALA A 125 11.20 -11.35 -12.61
CA ALA A 125 9.95 -12.12 -12.67
C ALA A 125 8.78 -11.26 -13.17
N GLY A 126 8.65 -10.01 -12.67
CA GLY A 126 7.66 -9.06 -13.16
C GLY A 126 7.83 -8.75 -14.65
N VAL A 127 9.07 -8.52 -15.09
CA VAL A 127 9.40 -8.30 -16.51
C VAL A 127 9.00 -9.50 -17.36
N ASP A 128 9.29 -10.72 -16.91
CA ASP A 128 8.99 -11.95 -17.65
C ASP A 128 7.48 -12.22 -17.71
N ILE A 129 6.73 -11.98 -16.63
CA ILE A 129 5.26 -12.09 -16.63
C ILE A 129 4.65 -11.17 -17.70
N LEU A 130 5.05 -9.90 -17.72
CA LEU A 130 4.55 -8.93 -18.71
C LEU A 130 5.02 -9.28 -20.12
N ALA A 131 6.27 -9.72 -20.29
CA ALA A 131 6.81 -10.09 -21.59
C ALA A 131 6.08 -11.29 -22.19
N GLU A 132 5.71 -12.29 -21.37
CA GLU A 132 4.90 -13.44 -21.79
C GLU A 132 3.46 -13.08 -22.17
N ALA A 133 2.90 -12.02 -21.58
CA ALA A 133 1.54 -11.53 -21.83
C ALA A 133 0.42 -12.60 -21.71
N LYS A 134 0.62 -13.61 -20.87
CA LYS A 134 -0.38 -14.67 -20.61
C LYS A 134 -1.38 -14.29 -19.51
N ARG A 135 -0.92 -13.52 -18.53
CA ARG A 135 -1.64 -13.12 -17.32
C ARG A 135 -1.22 -11.69 -16.96
N PRO A 136 -2.13 -10.86 -16.46
CA PRO A 136 -1.80 -9.49 -16.08
C PRO A 136 -0.93 -9.49 -14.81
N LEU A 137 -0.07 -8.49 -14.69
CA LEU A 137 0.73 -8.24 -13.49
C LEU A 137 0.10 -7.10 -12.68
N VAL A 138 -0.12 -7.31 -11.39
CA VAL A 138 -0.62 -6.30 -10.45
C VAL A 138 0.54 -5.80 -9.61
N ILE A 139 0.77 -4.50 -9.64
CA ILE A 139 1.71 -3.81 -8.76
C ILE A 139 1.00 -2.61 -8.16
N PHE A 140 0.99 -2.50 -6.84
CA PHE A 140 0.48 -1.33 -6.11
C PHE A 140 1.57 -0.26 -6.07
N PRO A 141 1.52 0.80 -6.91
CA PRO A 141 2.56 1.83 -6.97
C PRO A 141 2.82 2.55 -5.65
N GLU A 142 1.87 2.63 -4.72
CA GLU A 142 2.07 3.25 -3.40
C GLU A 142 3.02 2.45 -2.49
N GLY A 143 3.11 1.14 -2.69
CA GLY A 143 4.01 0.23 -1.95
C GLY A 143 3.59 -0.07 -0.50
N VAL A 144 2.61 0.64 0.05
CA VAL A 144 2.07 0.48 1.41
C VAL A 144 0.56 0.66 1.43
N ILE A 145 -0.10 0.09 2.44
CA ILE A 145 -1.54 0.24 2.67
C ILE A 145 -1.77 1.56 3.43
N THR A 146 -2.61 2.44 2.87
CA THR A 146 -2.84 3.77 3.44
C THR A 146 -3.94 3.81 4.49
N ARG A 147 -4.92 2.89 4.42
CA ARG A 147 -6.20 2.94 5.15
C ARG A 147 -7.06 4.15 4.80
N THR A 148 -6.89 4.75 3.63
CA THR A 148 -7.65 5.96 3.24
C THR A 148 -8.16 5.85 1.81
N ASN A 149 -9.47 6.02 1.59
CA ASN A 149 -10.01 6.08 0.22
C ASN A 149 -9.59 7.35 -0.52
N ASP A 150 -9.52 8.47 0.18
CA ASP A 150 -9.44 9.81 -0.43
C ASP A 150 -8.02 10.41 -0.38
N ARG A 151 -7.00 9.57 -0.43
CA ARG A 151 -5.60 10.01 -0.48
C ARG A 151 -4.76 9.03 -1.25
N LEU A 152 -4.03 9.55 -2.24
CA LEU A 152 -2.99 8.85 -2.95
C LEU A 152 -1.63 9.25 -2.38
N LEU A 153 -0.78 8.27 -2.07
CA LEU A 153 0.63 8.52 -1.75
C LEU A 153 1.47 8.68 -3.01
N ALA A 154 2.66 9.27 -2.85
CA ALA A 154 3.64 9.34 -3.93
C ALA A 154 3.97 7.94 -4.47
N LEU A 155 3.93 7.81 -5.80
CA LEU A 155 4.09 6.54 -6.48
C LEU A 155 5.56 6.11 -6.56
N MET A 156 5.82 4.82 -6.44
CA MET A 156 7.15 4.24 -6.58
C MET A 156 7.52 4.05 -8.07
N GLU A 157 8.73 4.47 -8.45
CA GLU A 157 9.26 4.36 -9.83
C GLU A 157 9.43 2.91 -10.35
N GLY A 158 9.36 1.90 -9.47
CA GLY A 158 9.58 0.50 -9.84
C GLY A 158 8.62 -0.01 -10.93
N VAL A 159 7.43 0.58 -11.02
CA VAL A 159 6.39 0.24 -12.01
C VAL A 159 6.87 0.53 -13.44
N SER A 160 7.36 1.74 -13.71
CA SER A 160 7.79 2.11 -15.06
C SER A 160 9.02 1.33 -15.52
N PHE A 161 9.94 0.99 -14.60
CA PHE A 161 11.11 0.17 -14.90
C PHE A 161 10.72 -1.24 -15.40
N ILE A 162 9.83 -1.92 -14.68
CA ILE A 162 9.36 -3.26 -15.05
C ILE A 162 8.61 -3.21 -16.38
N ALA A 163 7.67 -2.28 -16.51
CA ALA A 163 6.85 -2.13 -17.71
C ALA A 163 7.71 -1.86 -18.96
N ARG A 164 8.66 -0.92 -18.87
CA ARG A 164 9.56 -0.56 -19.98
C ARG A 164 10.50 -1.70 -20.36
N SER A 165 11.02 -2.41 -19.37
CA SER A 165 11.91 -3.56 -19.61
C SER A 165 11.15 -4.69 -20.32
N ALA A 166 9.90 -4.95 -19.95
CA ALA A 166 9.03 -5.89 -20.65
C ALA A 166 8.65 -5.40 -22.06
N ALA A 167 8.37 -4.11 -22.23
CA ALA A 167 8.09 -3.51 -23.54
C ALA A 167 9.24 -3.72 -24.53
N LYS A 168 10.50 -3.56 -24.08
CA LYS A 168 11.69 -3.86 -24.89
C LYS A 168 11.72 -5.33 -25.34
N LYS A 169 11.45 -6.28 -24.44
CA LYS A 169 11.43 -7.71 -24.78
C LYS A 169 10.32 -8.03 -25.79
N ARG A 170 9.14 -7.45 -25.63
CA ARG A 170 7.99 -7.68 -26.53
C ARG A 170 8.16 -7.05 -27.90
N ALA A 171 8.76 -5.87 -27.98
CA ALA A 171 9.06 -5.21 -29.25
C ALA A 171 10.03 -6.03 -30.13
N ALA A 172 10.83 -6.91 -29.53
CA ALA A 172 11.75 -7.80 -30.24
C ALA A 172 11.10 -9.12 -30.73
N LEU A 173 9.84 -9.39 -30.39
CA LEU A 173 9.10 -10.56 -30.85
C LEU A 173 8.70 -10.44 -32.33
N LYS A 174 8.33 -11.57 -32.95
CA LYS A 174 7.79 -11.64 -34.31
C LYS A 174 6.42 -12.34 -34.29
N PRO A 175 5.29 -11.63 -34.44
CA PRO A 175 5.17 -10.17 -34.60
C PRO A 175 5.52 -9.38 -33.32
N PRO A 176 5.89 -8.09 -33.42
CA PRO A 176 6.17 -7.24 -32.26
C PRO A 176 4.93 -7.10 -31.36
N GLY A 177 5.13 -7.28 -30.05
CA GLY A 177 4.09 -7.07 -29.04
C GLY A 177 4.29 -5.76 -28.26
N GLN A 178 3.22 -5.30 -27.59
CA GLN A 178 3.24 -4.10 -26.73
C GLN A 178 3.01 -4.44 -25.26
N VAL A 179 3.36 -3.51 -24.38
CA VAL A 179 2.98 -3.49 -22.95
C VAL A 179 2.17 -2.23 -22.70
N VAL A 180 1.10 -2.37 -21.90
CA VAL A 180 0.24 -1.28 -21.47
C VAL A 180 0.08 -1.31 -19.95
N VAL A 181 -0.09 -0.13 -19.36
CA VAL A 181 -0.48 0.02 -17.95
C VAL A 181 -1.92 0.50 -17.88
N HIS A 182 -2.73 -0.15 -17.04
CA HIS A 182 -4.04 0.37 -16.65
C HIS A 182 -3.98 0.83 -15.19
N PRO A 183 -4.11 2.14 -14.94
CA PRO A 183 -4.42 2.66 -13.60
C PRO A 183 -5.75 2.11 -13.12
N VAL A 184 -5.87 1.81 -11.82
CA VAL A 184 -7.12 1.28 -11.25
C VAL A 184 -7.45 2.04 -9.96
N GLY A 185 -8.57 2.76 -9.95
CA GLY A 185 -9.10 3.39 -8.74
C GLY A 185 -9.99 2.41 -7.98
N ILE A 186 -9.67 2.14 -6.71
CA ILE A 186 -10.47 1.35 -5.78
C ILE A 186 -10.94 2.27 -4.67
N ARG A 187 -12.26 2.32 -4.46
CA ARG A 187 -12.91 3.01 -3.34
C ARG A 187 -13.81 2.04 -2.59
N TYR A 188 -13.85 2.15 -1.27
CA TYR A 188 -14.73 1.34 -0.42
C TYR A 188 -15.86 2.20 0.14
N HIS A 189 -17.01 1.57 0.36
CA HIS A 189 -18.20 2.23 0.88
C HIS A 189 -18.75 1.41 2.04
N PHE A 190 -19.04 2.09 3.15
CA PHE A 190 -19.60 1.46 4.34
C PHE A 190 -21.10 1.73 4.43
N HIS A 191 -21.89 0.66 4.42
CA HIS A 191 -23.36 0.73 4.39
C HIS A 191 -24.00 0.37 5.73
N GLY A 192 -23.21 0.16 6.77
CA GLY A 192 -23.69 -0.14 8.11
C GLY A 192 -23.94 1.11 8.97
N ASN A 193 -24.35 0.89 10.22
CA ASN A 193 -24.46 1.96 11.20
C ASN A 193 -23.06 2.38 11.68
N ILE A 194 -22.63 3.58 11.31
CA ILE A 194 -21.29 4.09 11.68
C ILE A 194 -21.10 4.23 13.18
N ASP A 195 -22.13 4.64 13.92
CA ASP A 195 -22.07 4.81 15.36
C ASP A 195 -21.78 3.44 16.02
N GLU A 196 -22.54 2.41 15.66
CA GLU A 196 -22.31 1.04 16.15
C GLU A 196 -20.93 0.50 15.75
N ALA A 197 -20.48 0.78 14.53
CA ALA A 197 -19.21 0.30 14.01
C ALA A 197 -18.01 0.84 14.79
N ILE A 198 -17.99 2.15 15.10
CA ILE A 198 -16.85 2.78 15.76
C ILE A 198 -16.95 2.77 17.29
N HIS A 199 -18.16 2.67 17.86
CA HIS A 199 -18.37 2.79 19.30
C HIS A 199 -17.60 1.74 20.10
N GLN A 200 -17.64 0.48 19.67
CA GLN A 200 -16.94 -0.58 20.40
C GLN A 200 -15.42 -0.33 20.40
N THR A 201 -14.87 0.05 19.25
CA THR A 201 -13.44 0.34 19.11
C THR A 201 -13.02 1.54 19.95
N LEU A 202 -13.75 2.65 19.86
CA LEU A 202 -13.45 3.83 20.68
C LEU A 202 -13.66 3.58 22.17
N ASP A 203 -14.68 2.82 22.57
CA ASP A 203 -14.91 2.43 23.98
C ASP A 203 -13.73 1.60 24.51
N ASP A 204 -13.18 0.69 23.71
CA ASP A 204 -12.07 -0.17 24.11
C ASP A 204 -10.75 0.61 24.19
N ILE A 205 -10.51 1.54 23.26
CA ILE A 205 -9.36 2.45 23.33
C ILE A 205 -9.48 3.34 24.57
N GLU A 206 -10.65 3.94 24.82
CA GLU A 206 -10.88 4.79 25.99
C GLU A 206 -10.65 4.01 27.30
N LYS A 207 -11.12 2.77 27.40
CA LYS A 207 -10.83 1.90 28.56
C LYS A 207 -9.34 1.58 28.69
N ALA A 208 -8.65 1.31 27.58
CA ALA A 208 -7.20 1.08 27.60
C ALA A 208 -6.43 2.31 28.09
N LEU A 209 -6.94 3.52 27.80
CA LEU A 209 -6.45 4.79 28.34
C LEU A 209 -6.91 5.06 29.78
N SER A 210 -7.57 4.11 30.44
CA SER A 210 -8.16 4.23 31.78
C SER A 210 -9.25 5.30 31.90
N TRP A 211 -9.91 5.63 30.79
CA TRP A 211 -11.02 6.58 30.75
C TRP A 211 -12.36 5.85 30.90
N ARG A 212 -13.37 6.56 31.41
CA ARG A 212 -14.76 6.14 31.27
C ARG A 212 -15.19 6.39 29.82
N PRO A 213 -15.70 5.39 29.09
CA PRO A 213 -16.15 5.59 27.72
C PRO A 213 -17.17 6.73 27.64
N ARG A 214 -16.90 7.68 26.76
CA ARG A 214 -17.70 8.90 26.64
C ARG A 214 -18.08 9.11 25.18
N ARG A 215 -19.30 8.66 24.87
CA ARG A 215 -19.92 8.80 23.55
C ARG A 215 -20.44 10.22 23.40
N ASP A 216 -19.60 11.13 22.92
CA ASP A 216 -20.01 12.51 22.65
C ASP A 216 -21.07 12.57 21.54
N PRO A 217 -21.97 13.57 21.56
CA PRO A 217 -22.95 13.77 20.48
C PRO A 217 -22.30 13.99 19.10
N ASP A 218 -21.12 14.62 19.08
CA ASP A 218 -20.30 14.75 17.87
C ASP A 218 -19.22 13.67 17.83
N ARG A 219 -19.39 12.69 16.92
CA ARG A 219 -18.43 11.62 16.65
C ARG A 219 -17.04 12.17 16.30
N THR A 220 -16.99 13.24 15.50
CA THR A 220 -15.73 13.82 15.04
C THR A 220 -14.95 14.31 16.25
N GLN A 221 -15.60 15.04 17.16
CA GLN A 221 -14.97 15.49 18.39
C GLN A 221 -14.41 14.32 19.22
N ARG A 222 -15.15 13.22 19.34
CA ARG A 222 -14.70 12.02 20.04
C ARG A 222 -13.45 11.40 19.40
N ILE A 223 -13.46 11.24 18.07
CA ILE A 223 -12.32 10.69 17.31
C ILE A 223 -11.08 11.55 17.53
N TYR A 224 -11.21 12.88 17.44
CA TYR A 224 -10.10 13.80 17.65
C TYR A 224 -9.58 13.80 19.09
N ARG A 225 -10.46 13.70 20.10
CA ARG A 225 -10.03 13.57 21.50
C ARG A 225 -9.20 12.30 21.72
N VAL A 226 -9.67 11.17 21.20
CA VAL A 226 -8.93 9.90 21.31
C VAL A 226 -7.61 10.00 20.55
N GLY A 227 -7.62 10.49 19.31
CA GLY A 227 -6.42 10.66 18.50
C GLY A 227 -5.38 11.59 19.14
N GLU A 228 -5.82 12.68 19.77
CA GLU A 228 -4.94 13.61 20.48
C GLU A 228 -4.27 12.97 21.70
N ALA A 229 -5.00 12.14 22.46
CA ALA A 229 -4.41 11.40 23.56
C ALA A 229 -3.42 10.34 23.10
N LEU A 230 -3.73 9.61 22.01
CA LEU A 230 -2.79 8.66 21.42
C LEU A 230 -1.51 9.36 20.92
N LEU A 231 -1.65 10.56 20.34
CA LEU A 231 -0.51 11.38 19.95
C LEU A 231 0.31 11.83 21.17
N TRP A 232 -0.33 12.29 22.25
CA TRP A 232 0.37 12.65 23.49
C TRP A 232 1.20 11.49 24.06
N LEU A 233 0.69 10.26 24.02
CA LEU A 233 1.46 9.10 24.48
C LEU A 233 2.76 8.93 23.68
N LYS A 234 2.69 9.13 22.35
CA LYS A 234 3.89 9.07 21.49
C LYS A 234 4.81 10.27 21.68
N GLU A 235 4.27 11.46 21.92
CA GLU A 235 5.08 12.63 22.26
C GLU A 235 5.80 12.44 23.61
N ILE A 236 5.15 11.86 24.62
CA ILE A 236 5.80 11.51 25.89
C ILE A 236 6.91 10.47 25.66
N GLU A 237 6.67 9.45 24.84
CA GLU A 237 7.64 8.40 24.53
C GLU A 237 8.91 8.94 23.85
N TYR A 238 8.78 9.84 22.87
CA TYR A 238 9.89 10.28 22.02
C TYR A 238 10.43 11.70 22.32
N ILE A 239 9.61 12.58 22.89
CA ILE A 239 9.96 13.97 23.24
C ILE A 239 10.09 14.12 24.77
N GLY A 240 9.34 13.33 25.54
CA GLY A 240 9.32 13.37 27.01
C GLY A 240 8.14 14.13 27.61
N GLU A 241 7.37 14.86 26.81
CA GLU A 241 6.21 15.64 27.26
C GLU A 241 5.14 15.80 26.17
N PRO A 242 3.85 15.91 26.56
CA PRO A 242 2.77 16.18 25.63
C PRO A 242 2.91 17.57 24.99
N GLN A 243 2.70 17.66 23.68
CA GLN A 243 2.76 18.92 22.94
C GLN A 243 1.37 19.55 22.80
N THR A 244 1.34 20.86 22.52
CA THR A 244 0.10 21.62 22.27
C THR A 244 0.13 22.28 20.89
N GLY A 245 -1.03 22.71 20.41
CA GLY A 245 -1.19 23.33 19.10
C GLY A 245 -1.75 22.39 18.02
N PRO A 246 -1.69 22.77 16.73
CA PRO A 246 -2.30 22.01 15.66
C PRO A 246 -1.72 20.61 15.50
N ILE A 247 -2.58 19.58 15.49
CA ILE A 247 -2.19 18.17 15.30
C ILE A 247 -1.27 17.95 14.09
N PRO A 248 -1.51 18.53 12.90
CA PRO A 248 -0.62 18.32 11.75
C PRO A 248 0.83 18.72 12.01
N GLN A 249 1.04 19.87 12.67
CA GLN A 249 2.37 20.36 13.00
C GLN A 249 3.04 19.48 14.04
N ARG A 250 2.29 19.05 15.05
CA ARG A 250 2.77 18.15 16.10
C ARG A 250 3.21 16.80 15.54
N VAL A 251 2.41 16.21 14.64
CA VAL A 251 2.75 14.96 13.95
C VAL A 251 4.03 15.13 13.12
N GLU A 252 4.15 16.20 12.33
CA GLU A 252 5.36 16.48 11.55
C GLU A 252 6.60 16.64 12.44
N ASN A 253 6.48 17.40 13.52
CA ASN A 253 7.56 17.60 14.48
C ASN A 253 8.00 16.28 15.12
N LEU A 254 7.04 15.44 15.54
CA LEU A 254 7.31 14.13 16.12
C LEU A 254 8.01 13.20 15.11
N ILE A 255 7.56 13.16 13.85
CA ILE A 255 8.20 12.39 12.78
C ILE A 255 9.65 12.84 12.59
N ASN A 256 9.91 14.16 12.58
CA ASN A 256 11.26 14.68 12.45
C ASN A 256 12.12 14.38 13.68
N GLN A 257 11.56 14.47 14.88
CA GLN A 257 12.24 14.09 16.12
C GLN A 257 12.71 12.63 16.09
N ILE A 258 11.89 11.74 15.52
CA ILE A 258 12.22 10.32 15.37
C ILE A 258 13.27 10.09 14.26
N LEU A 259 13.04 10.64 13.06
CA LEU A 259 13.84 10.28 11.88
C LEU A 259 15.18 11.04 11.80
N THR A 260 15.24 12.31 12.17
CA THR A 260 16.44 13.14 11.96
C THR A 260 17.69 12.61 12.69
N PRO A 261 17.62 12.09 13.93
CA PRO A 261 18.76 11.45 14.58
C PRO A 261 19.30 10.24 13.79
N ILE A 262 18.38 9.40 13.29
CA ILE A 262 18.71 8.19 12.51
C ILE A 262 19.31 8.61 11.15
N GLU A 263 18.76 9.64 10.49
CA GLU A 263 19.28 10.19 9.23
C GLU A 263 20.66 10.80 9.36
N LYS A 264 20.94 11.46 10.49
CA LYS A 264 22.26 12.02 10.77
C LYS A 264 23.31 10.93 10.91
N GLU A 265 22.93 9.79 11.50
CA GLU A 265 23.82 8.63 11.66
C GLU A 265 24.07 7.91 10.33
N TRP A 266 23.01 7.63 9.56
CA TRP A 266 23.09 6.71 8.42
C TRP A 266 23.26 7.39 7.05
N LEU A 267 22.89 8.66 6.91
CA LEU A 267 22.79 9.35 5.61
C LEU A 267 23.50 10.72 5.57
N ASP A 268 24.35 11.02 6.56
CA ASP A 268 25.01 12.33 6.75
C ASP A 268 24.01 13.51 6.74
N GLY A 269 22.77 13.29 7.22
CA GLY A 269 21.73 14.32 7.30
C GLY A 269 21.09 14.72 5.97
N LYS A 270 21.32 13.99 4.86
CA LYS A 270 20.66 14.25 3.58
C LYS A 270 19.16 13.95 3.66
N ASN A 271 18.33 14.99 3.65
CA ASN A 271 16.88 14.91 3.69
C ASN A 271 16.23 15.42 2.39
N SER A 272 15.67 14.53 1.58
CA SER A 272 14.80 14.96 0.48
C SER A 272 13.77 13.89 0.14
N GLY A 273 12.51 14.32 0.06
CA GLY A 273 11.37 13.52 -0.37
C GLY A 273 10.36 13.22 0.73
N THR A 274 9.39 12.38 0.38
CA THR A 274 8.29 11.95 1.27
C THR A 274 8.78 11.08 2.43
N ILE A 275 7.97 10.97 3.49
CA ILE A 275 8.26 10.13 4.68
C ILE A 275 8.57 8.68 4.27
N VAL A 276 7.79 8.13 3.34
CA VAL A 276 8.01 6.77 2.80
C VAL A 276 9.39 6.65 2.14
N ASN A 277 9.82 7.66 1.39
CA ASN A 277 11.14 7.68 0.76
C ASN A 277 12.27 7.83 1.78
N ARG A 278 12.09 8.67 2.81
CA ARG A 278 13.04 8.81 3.94
C ARG A 278 13.26 7.47 4.64
N VAL A 279 12.16 6.83 5.07
CA VAL A 279 12.18 5.53 5.74
C VAL A 279 12.79 4.45 4.84
N LYS A 280 12.45 4.43 3.54
CA LYS A 280 13.02 3.46 2.60
C LYS A 280 14.54 3.57 2.50
N LYS A 281 15.10 4.78 2.37
CA LYS A 281 16.55 5.00 2.29
C LYS A 281 17.25 4.52 3.55
N LEU A 282 16.73 4.88 4.72
CA LEU A 282 17.25 4.43 6.01
C LEU A 282 17.21 2.91 6.16
N ARG A 283 16.09 2.25 5.77
CA ARG A 283 15.96 0.79 5.89
C ARG A 283 17.02 0.07 5.07
N ILE A 284 17.32 0.56 3.86
CA ILE A 284 18.35 -0.04 2.99
C ILE A 284 19.71 -0.03 3.67
N GLU A 285 20.12 1.10 4.25
CA GLU A 285 21.43 1.22 4.90
C GLU A 285 21.50 0.42 6.21
N ILE A 286 20.47 0.51 7.07
CA ILE A 286 20.46 -0.18 8.37
C ILE A 286 20.48 -1.71 8.21
N LEU A 287 19.67 -2.24 7.27
CA LEU A 287 19.52 -3.69 7.06
C LEU A 287 20.67 -4.33 6.30
N ARG A 288 21.49 -3.53 5.60
CA ARG A 288 22.59 -4.04 4.77
C ARG A 288 23.49 -4.99 5.56
N ASP A 289 24.02 -4.52 6.68
CA ASP A 289 24.97 -5.31 7.47
C ASP A 289 24.26 -6.31 8.40
N MET A 290 23.00 -6.04 8.80
CA MET A 290 22.22 -6.98 9.62
C MET A 290 22.01 -8.34 8.91
N ILE A 291 21.98 -8.34 7.58
CA ILE A 291 21.79 -9.54 6.77
C ILE A 291 23.13 -10.17 6.36
N THR A 292 24.15 -9.35 6.11
CA THR A 292 25.43 -9.84 5.56
C THR A 292 26.47 -10.17 6.63
N GLU A 293 26.35 -9.64 7.84
CA GLU A 293 27.36 -9.72 8.88
C GLU A 293 26.81 -10.30 10.19
N GLU A 294 27.67 -10.98 10.95
CA GLU A 294 27.39 -11.34 12.34
C GLU A 294 27.68 -10.14 13.24
N LEU A 295 26.65 -9.31 13.45
CA LEU A 295 26.71 -8.18 14.36
C LEU A 295 26.62 -8.64 15.84
N PRO A 296 27.30 -7.96 16.78
CA PRO A 296 27.06 -8.14 18.20
C PRO A 296 25.58 -7.93 18.54
N GLU A 297 25.04 -8.72 19.47
CA GLU A 297 23.61 -8.70 19.82
C GLU A 297 23.11 -7.31 20.24
N GLU A 298 23.94 -6.55 20.97
CA GLU A 298 23.62 -5.17 21.37
C GLU A 298 23.41 -4.24 20.17
N GLU A 299 24.27 -4.34 19.16
CA GLU A 299 24.15 -3.54 17.93
C GLU A 299 22.96 -4.00 17.09
N ARG A 300 22.72 -5.31 17.02
CA ARG A 300 21.54 -5.89 16.37
C ARG A 300 20.25 -5.36 17.00
N GLN A 301 20.14 -5.39 18.34
CA GLN A 301 18.99 -4.86 19.06
C GLN A 301 18.84 -3.34 18.88
N ARG A 302 19.95 -2.59 18.89
CA ARG A 302 19.92 -1.14 18.65
C ARG A 302 19.35 -0.79 17.28
N ARG A 303 19.82 -1.46 16.21
CA ARG A 303 19.29 -1.28 14.85
C ARG A 303 17.83 -1.71 14.73
N TRP A 304 17.43 -2.78 15.43
CA TRP A 304 16.03 -3.18 15.53
C TRP A 304 15.13 -2.10 16.14
N ASN A 305 15.61 -1.42 17.18
CA ASN A 305 14.88 -0.29 17.77
C ASN A 305 14.75 0.86 16.76
N GLN A 306 15.80 1.20 16.01
CA GLN A 306 15.73 2.21 14.95
C GLN A 306 14.72 1.84 13.85
N LEU A 307 14.66 0.56 13.46
CA LEU A 307 13.68 0.07 12.48
C LEU A 307 12.24 0.16 13.00
N ALA A 308 12.04 -0.09 14.30
CA ALA A 308 10.76 0.09 14.98
C ALA A 308 10.35 1.57 15.01
N ASP A 309 11.28 2.46 15.36
CA ASP A 309 11.05 3.91 15.38
C ASP A 309 10.67 4.45 14.01
N MET A 310 11.36 4.00 12.96
CA MET A 310 11.02 4.34 11.58
C MET A 310 9.65 3.81 11.15
N TYR A 311 9.21 2.66 11.68
CA TYR A 311 7.87 2.16 11.47
C TYR A 311 6.82 3.06 12.13
N ILE A 312 7.05 3.52 13.36
CA ILE A 312 6.19 4.50 14.05
C ILE A 312 6.11 5.81 13.26
N ALA A 313 7.25 6.37 12.82
CA ALA A 313 7.28 7.58 12.03
C ALA A 313 6.49 7.44 10.71
N GLN A 314 6.57 6.28 10.07
CA GLN A 314 5.78 5.96 8.88
C GLN A 314 4.28 5.87 9.19
N GLN A 315 3.88 5.21 10.29
CA GLN A 315 2.48 5.12 10.72
C GLN A 315 1.88 6.51 10.97
N LEU A 316 2.61 7.37 11.69
CA LEU A 316 2.24 8.76 11.95
C LEU A 316 2.02 9.54 10.64
N GLY A 317 2.92 9.37 9.66
CA GLY A 317 2.81 10.02 8.34
C GLY A 317 1.60 9.61 7.51
N HIS A 318 1.01 8.45 7.80
CA HIS A 318 -0.17 7.95 7.11
C HIS A 318 -1.48 8.55 7.62
N TYR A 319 -1.50 9.28 8.74
CA TYR A 319 -2.66 10.06 9.17
C TYR A 319 -2.76 11.35 8.36
N PRO A 320 -3.74 11.53 7.46
CA PRO A 320 -3.83 12.75 6.67
C PRO A 320 -4.24 13.94 7.55
N PRO A 321 -3.60 15.11 7.40
CA PRO A 321 -3.99 16.31 8.11
C PRO A 321 -5.48 16.62 7.91
N THR A 322 -6.21 16.80 9.00
CA THR A 322 -7.64 17.18 8.98
C THR A 322 -8.58 16.20 8.25
N TYR A 323 -8.17 14.96 7.98
CA TYR A 323 -8.90 14.00 7.12
C TYR A 323 -10.40 13.90 7.39
N VAL A 324 -10.75 13.67 8.66
CA VAL A 324 -12.14 13.57 9.11
C VAL A 324 -12.80 14.94 9.20
N LYS A 325 -12.07 15.97 9.61
CA LYS A 325 -12.62 17.31 9.85
C LYS A 325 -12.93 18.09 8.57
N SER A 326 -12.16 17.89 7.51
CA SER A 326 -12.31 18.64 6.24
C SER A 326 -13.58 18.28 5.51
N GLU A 327 -13.94 16.99 5.51
CA GLU A 327 -15.17 16.47 4.90
C GLU A 327 -15.57 15.21 5.66
N PRO A 328 -16.39 15.35 6.71
CA PRO A 328 -16.78 14.21 7.54
C PRO A 328 -17.69 13.26 6.77
N SER A 329 -17.19 12.07 6.45
CA SER A 329 -17.97 10.95 5.93
C SER A 329 -17.87 9.73 6.85
N ASN A 330 -18.77 8.77 6.68
CA ASN A 330 -18.74 7.52 7.43
C ASN A 330 -17.44 6.76 7.16
N GLU A 331 -16.98 6.74 5.91
CA GLU A 331 -15.74 6.10 5.48
C GLU A 331 -14.54 6.70 6.18
N ARG A 332 -14.38 8.04 6.16
CA ARG A 332 -13.20 8.69 6.76
C ARG A 332 -13.15 8.49 8.28
N GLN A 333 -14.31 8.53 8.93
CA GLN A 333 -14.43 8.25 10.36
C GLN A 333 -14.05 6.81 10.67
N LEU A 334 -14.61 5.85 9.92
CA LEU A 334 -14.32 4.43 10.08
C LEU A 334 -12.84 4.12 9.86
N GLU A 335 -12.28 4.62 8.76
CA GLU A 335 -10.87 4.46 8.39
C GLU A 335 -9.91 4.98 9.46
N THR A 336 -10.20 6.15 10.03
CA THR A 336 -9.39 6.71 11.12
C THR A 336 -9.44 5.84 12.37
N VAL A 337 -10.62 5.33 12.73
CA VAL A 337 -10.79 4.48 13.92
C VAL A 337 -10.20 3.09 13.72
N GLU A 338 -10.35 2.49 12.54
CA GLU A 338 -9.68 1.25 12.16
C GLU A 338 -8.16 1.40 12.26
N LYS A 339 -7.62 2.56 11.85
CA LYS A 339 -6.19 2.84 11.94
C LYS A 339 -5.72 2.98 13.39
N PHE A 340 -6.48 3.64 14.27
CA PHE A 340 -6.18 3.66 15.70
C PHE A 340 -6.14 2.25 16.29
N GLU A 341 -7.10 1.40 15.92
CA GLU A 341 -7.15 0.02 16.39
C GLU A 341 -5.96 -0.80 15.90
N GLU A 342 -5.62 -0.68 14.61
CA GLU A 342 -4.50 -1.37 13.98
C GLU A 342 -3.17 -0.94 14.59
N ASP A 343 -2.97 0.35 14.84
CA ASP A 343 -1.75 0.86 15.45
C ASP A 343 -1.59 0.42 16.92
N LEU A 344 -2.70 0.17 17.64
CA LEU A 344 -2.67 -0.29 19.04
C LEU A 344 -2.61 -1.81 19.19
N THR A 345 -3.25 -2.56 18.28
CA THR A 345 -3.50 -4.00 18.46
C THR A 345 -2.94 -4.86 17.34
N ASP A 346 -2.31 -4.27 16.32
CA ASP A 346 -1.85 -4.93 15.09
C ASP A 346 -2.97 -5.59 14.26
N VAL A 347 -4.24 -5.40 14.64
CA VAL A 347 -5.43 -5.97 13.99
C VAL A 347 -6.50 -4.89 13.90
N SER A 348 -7.37 -4.99 12.89
CA SER A 348 -8.55 -4.14 12.77
C SER A 348 -9.78 -5.02 12.58
N ARG A 349 -10.88 -4.65 13.25
CA ARG A 349 -12.15 -5.37 13.16
C ARG A 349 -12.71 -5.35 11.74
N ILE A 350 -13.43 -6.41 11.42
CA ILE A 350 -14.12 -6.53 10.13
C ILE A 350 -15.47 -5.82 10.24
N HIS A 351 -15.61 -4.69 9.56
CA HIS A 351 -16.87 -3.96 9.44
C HIS A 351 -17.70 -4.47 8.26
N ARG A 352 -19.03 -4.44 8.41
CA ARG A 352 -20.00 -4.90 7.40
C ARG A 352 -21.32 -4.14 7.54
N PRO A 353 -22.12 -4.04 6.47
CA PRO A 353 -21.79 -4.40 5.08
C PRO A 353 -20.89 -3.35 4.41
N MET A 354 -19.93 -3.82 3.61
CA MET A 354 -19.11 -2.97 2.74
C MET A 354 -19.34 -3.29 1.26
N SER A 355 -19.17 -2.30 0.39
CA SER A 355 -18.97 -2.51 -1.05
C SER A 355 -17.66 -1.89 -1.52
N ALA A 356 -17.22 -2.24 -2.72
CA ALA A 356 -16.12 -1.56 -3.38
C ALA A 356 -16.50 -1.14 -4.80
N THR A 357 -16.08 0.05 -5.20
CA THR A 357 -16.15 0.53 -6.58
C THR A 357 -14.76 0.48 -7.18
N VAL A 358 -14.64 -0.15 -8.34
CA VAL A 358 -13.37 -0.30 -9.06
C VAL A 358 -13.50 0.32 -10.44
N GLN A 359 -12.76 1.39 -10.70
CA GLN A 359 -12.69 2.03 -12.00
C GLN A 359 -11.35 1.73 -12.66
N ILE A 360 -11.38 1.21 -13.88
CA ILE A 360 -10.19 0.89 -14.66
C ILE A 360 -9.99 2.01 -15.68
N GLY A 361 -8.81 2.63 -15.66
CA GLY A 361 -8.46 3.68 -16.61
C GLY A 361 -8.13 3.17 -18.01
N PRO A 362 -8.15 4.04 -19.03
CA PRO A 362 -7.69 3.70 -20.37
C PRO A 362 -6.22 3.26 -20.38
N ALA A 363 -5.87 2.42 -21.35
CA ALA A 363 -4.52 1.88 -21.48
C ALA A 363 -3.48 2.99 -21.69
N ILE A 364 -2.42 3.00 -20.88
CA ILE A 364 -1.22 3.82 -21.08
C ILE A 364 -0.18 2.98 -21.83
N PRO A 365 0.13 3.28 -23.12
CA PRO A 365 1.14 2.55 -23.86
C PRO A 365 2.53 2.81 -23.29
N VAL A 366 3.33 1.75 -23.15
CA VAL A 366 4.68 1.86 -22.57
C VAL A 366 5.74 1.91 -23.65
N ALA A 367 6.38 3.06 -23.80
CA ALA A 367 7.51 3.22 -24.71
C ALA A 367 8.72 2.38 -24.27
N THR A 368 9.49 1.88 -25.23
CA THR A 368 10.67 1.04 -24.97
C THR A 368 11.86 1.82 -24.42
N LYS A 369 11.90 3.15 -24.58
CA LYS A 369 12.97 4.02 -24.12
C LYS A 369 12.41 5.03 -23.10
N ARG A 370 13.24 5.40 -22.13
CA ARG A 370 12.96 6.54 -21.24
C ARG A 370 13.29 7.82 -22.02
N ASP A 371 12.42 8.81 -21.95
CA ASP A 371 12.79 10.15 -22.37
C ASP A 371 13.78 10.71 -21.34
N ARG A 372 15.01 10.97 -21.78
CA ARG A 372 16.08 11.50 -20.90
C ARG A 372 15.97 13.01 -20.70
N LYS A 373 15.13 13.69 -21.47
CA LYS A 373 14.90 15.14 -21.36
C LYS A 373 13.75 15.49 -20.42
N ALA A 374 12.84 14.54 -20.17
CA ALA A 374 11.76 14.72 -19.21
C ALA A 374 12.29 14.66 -17.77
N SER A 375 11.87 15.61 -16.93
CA SER A 375 12.14 15.65 -15.49
C SER A 375 11.55 14.43 -14.79
N GLU A 376 10.35 14.01 -15.21
CA GLU A 376 9.62 12.85 -14.71
C GLU A 376 9.49 11.74 -15.76
N ASP A 377 9.27 10.50 -15.31
CA ASP A 377 8.93 9.40 -16.22
C ASP A 377 7.50 9.58 -16.75
N PRO A 378 7.27 9.77 -18.06
CA PRO A 378 5.94 10.06 -18.60
C PRO A 378 4.89 8.98 -18.29
N VAL A 379 5.33 7.73 -18.09
CA VAL A 379 4.42 6.64 -17.71
C VAL A 379 3.98 6.81 -16.26
N MET A 380 4.86 7.23 -15.35
CA MET A 380 4.50 7.46 -13.95
C MET A 380 3.59 8.66 -13.80
N ALA A 381 3.92 9.78 -14.45
CA ALA A 381 3.07 10.98 -14.46
C ALA A 381 1.66 10.67 -14.97
N ALA A 382 1.56 9.90 -16.06
CA ALA A 382 0.26 9.49 -16.62
C ALA A 382 -0.52 8.54 -15.68
N ILE A 383 0.17 7.64 -14.96
CA ILE A 383 -0.47 6.78 -13.96
C ILE A 383 -1.02 7.63 -12.81
N GLU A 384 -0.22 8.55 -12.27
CA GLU A 384 -0.62 9.41 -11.17
C GLU A 384 -1.81 10.30 -11.56
N GLN A 385 -1.72 10.98 -12.70
CA GLN A 385 -2.80 11.82 -13.21
C GLN A 385 -4.11 11.04 -13.37
N GLN A 386 -4.07 9.85 -13.98
CA GLN A 386 -5.27 9.02 -14.13
C GLN A 386 -5.79 8.49 -12.80
N LEU A 387 -4.92 8.08 -11.85
CA LEU A 387 -5.37 7.66 -10.52
C LEU A 387 -6.08 8.78 -9.79
N HIS A 388 -5.57 10.02 -9.87
CA HIS A 388 -6.25 11.18 -9.31
C HIS A 388 -7.64 11.37 -9.93
N GLN A 389 -7.78 11.23 -11.25
CA GLN A 389 -9.07 11.32 -11.93
C GLN A 389 -10.04 10.20 -11.51
N LEU A 390 -9.59 8.95 -11.50
CA LEU A 390 -10.41 7.77 -11.14
C LEU A 390 -10.85 7.77 -9.67
N LEU A 391 -10.10 8.45 -8.81
CA LEU A 391 -10.41 8.57 -7.38
C LEU A 391 -11.15 9.86 -7.03
N ASP A 392 -11.41 10.73 -8.02
CA ASP A 392 -11.97 12.08 -7.85
C ASP A 392 -11.16 12.94 -6.86
N LEU A 393 -9.83 12.89 -6.99
CA LEU A 393 -8.88 13.61 -6.15
C LEU A 393 -8.27 14.80 -6.90
N PRO A 394 -8.01 15.92 -6.21
CA PRO A 394 -7.34 17.06 -6.84
C PRO A 394 -5.94 16.65 -7.29
N TYR A 395 -5.63 16.82 -8.57
CA TYR A 395 -4.27 16.67 -9.10
C TYR A 395 -3.60 18.03 -9.16
N ARG A 396 -2.45 18.18 -8.50
CA ARG A 396 -1.59 19.36 -8.64
C ARG A 396 -0.36 18.93 -9.42
N SER A 397 -0.16 19.52 -10.59
CA SER A 397 1.05 19.26 -11.37
C SER A 397 2.28 19.72 -10.60
N HIS A 398 3.38 18.96 -10.69
CA HIS A 398 4.66 19.37 -10.11
C HIS A 398 5.20 20.70 -10.69
N GLU A 399 4.65 21.18 -11.81
CA GLU A 399 4.93 22.50 -12.40
C GLU A 399 4.33 23.68 -11.60
N ASP A 400 3.37 23.44 -10.69
CA ASP A 400 2.75 24.50 -9.86
C ASP A 400 3.61 24.91 -8.63
N HIS A 401 4.84 24.41 -8.54
CA HIS A 401 5.78 24.64 -7.44
C HIS A 401 7.14 25.24 -7.88
N GLU A 402 7.27 25.67 -9.15
CA GLU A 402 8.29 26.66 -9.56
C GLU A 402 7.75 28.09 -9.39
#